data_AF-A0AAV5TJR7-F1
#
_entry.id   AF-A0AAV5TJR7-F1
#
_cell.length_a   1.000
_cell.length_b   1.000
_cell.length_c   1.000
_cell.angle_alpha   90.00
_cell.angle_beta   90.00
_cell.angle_gamma   90.00
#
_symmetry.space_group_name_H-M   'P 1'
#
loop_
_entity.id
_entity.type
_entity.pdbx_description
1 polymer ?
#
loop_
_entity_poly.entity_id
_entity_poly.type
_entity_poly.pdbx_seq_one_letter_code
_entity_poly.pdbx_strand_id
1 'polypeptide(L)' 'MDAVRTYIATLNDIDEMHEFLLNDFLLGASLSVAINLTREQADQGFRAIIEHCVPSGVTSVQRNDEEDVSVVVLTNLT' A
#
# COMPACT_ATOMS: atom_id res chain seq x y z
N MET A 1 -6.30 -15.22 -16.11
CA MET A 1 -6.74 -14.49 -14.90
C MET A 1 -5.80 -14.97 -13.84
N ASP A 2 -4.85 -14.13 -13.47
CA ASP A 2 -3.78 -14.50 -12.56
C ASP A 2 -4.40 -14.78 -11.19
N ALA A 3 -3.92 -15.82 -10.50
CA ALA A 3 -4.45 -16.12 -9.19
C ALA A 3 -3.90 -15.09 -8.22
N VAL A 4 -4.80 -14.32 -7.61
CA VAL A 4 -4.46 -13.39 -6.53
C VAL A 4 -4.72 -14.06 -5.19
N ARG A 5 -3.80 -13.88 -4.25
CA ARG A 5 -3.92 -14.39 -2.88
C ARG A 5 -3.86 -13.24 -1.89
N THR A 6 -4.79 -13.24 -0.95
CA THR A 6 -4.89 -12.21 0.10
C THR A 6 -4.24 -12.72 1.38
N TYR A 7 -3.40 -11.89 1.98
CA TYR A 7 -2.72 -12.14 3.25
C TYR A 7 -2.98 -11.00 4.22
N ILE A 8 -2.94 -11.30 5.53
CA ILE A 8 -2.80 -10.25 6.54
C ILE A 8 -1.38 -9.70 6.42
N ALA A 9 -1.26 -8.39 6.26
CA ALA A 9 0.03 -7.74 6.12
C ALA A 9 0.80 -7.84 7.43
N THR A 10 2.11 -8.03 7.31
CA THR A 10 3.07 -8.11 8.39
C THR A 10 4.06 -6.96 8.30
N LEU A 11 4.88 -6.79 9.34
CA LEU A 11 5.94 -5.77 9.33
C LEU A 11 6.94 -5.94 8.18
N ASN A 12 7.10 -7.15 7.66
CA ASN A 12 8.00 -7.42 6.54
C ASN A 12 7.44 -6.92 5.20
N ASP A 13 6.13 -6.70 5.11
CA ASP A 13 5.47 -6.23 3.90
C ASP A 13 5.53 -4.69 3.74
N ILE A 14 5.98 -3.96 4.78
CA ILE A 14 5.92 -2.48 4.82
C ILE A 14 6.61 -1.84 3.62
N ASP A 15 7.83 -2.28 3.29
CA ASP A 15 8.62 -1.66 2.23
C ASP A 15 8.00 -1.92 0.84
N GLU A 16 7.55 -3.13 0.57
CA GLU A 16 6.90 -3.47 -0.71
C GLU A 16 5.53 -2.78 -0.87
N MET A 17 4.74 -2.70 0.22
CA MET A 17 3.49 -1.94 0.22
C MET A 17 3.75 -0.46 -0.04
N HIS A 18 4.82 0.10 0.53
CA HIS A 18 5.20 1.50 0.35
C HIS A 18 5.62 1.78 -1.10
N GLU A 19 6.44 0.92 -1.68
CA GLU A 19 6.81 1.01 -3.10
C GLU A 19 5.59 0.94 -4.01
N PHE A 20 4.67 -0.01 -3.76
CA PHE A 20 3.41 -0.11 -4.49
C PHE A 20 2.59 1.20 -4.41
N LEU A 21 2.43 1.78 -3.21
CA LEU A 21 1.68 3.02 -3.08
C LEU A 21 2.35 4.19 -3.83
N LEU A 22 3.68 4.25 -3.86
CA LEU A 22 4.42 5.30 -4.56
C LEU A 22 4.42 5.16 -6.09
N ASN A 23 4.43 3.93 -6.59
CA ASN A 23 4.57 3.65 -8.01
C ASN A 23 3.20 3.51 -8.70
N ASP A 24 2.22 2.92 -8.03
CA ASP A 24 0.93 2.60 -8.62
C ASP A 24 -0.17 3.53 -8.09
N PHE A 25 -0.35 3.60 -6.77
CA PHE A 25 -1.46 4.37 -6.19
C PHE A 25 -1.29 5.88 -6.39
N LEU A 26 -0.09 6.44 -6.20
CA LEU A 26 0.19 7.87 -6.37
C LEU A 26 -0.23 8.38 -7.75
N LEU A 27 0.06 7.60 -8.80
CA LEU A 27 -0.19 7.98 -10.18
C LEU A 27 -1.65 7.71 -10.61
N GLY A 28 -2.32 6.73 -10.00
CA GLY A 28 -3.69 6.36 -10.33
C GLY A 28 -4.78 7.05 -9.50
N ALA A 29 -4.46 7.54 -8.31
CA ALA A 29 -5.45 8.12 -7.40
C ALA A 29 -5.92 9.51 -7.86
N SER A 30 -7.23 9.65 -8.08
CA SER A 30 -7.85 10.87 -8.62
C SER A 30 -7.49 12.13 -7.84
N LEU A 31 -7.43 12.05 -6.50
CA LEU A 31 -7.05 13.18 -5.66
C LEU A 31 -5.57 13.53 -5.77
N SER A 32 -4.68 12.52 -5.76
CA SER A 32 -3.23 12.72 -5.91
C SER A 32 -2.89 13.46 -7.19
N VAL A 33 -3.55 13.07 -8.29
CA VAL A 33 -3.44 13.76 -9.58
C VAL A 33 -4.01 15.17 -9.51
N ALA A 34 -5.19 15.35 -8.90
CA ALA A 34 -5.85 16.65 -8.81
C ALA A 34 -5.06 17.71 -8.04
N ILE A 35 -4.31 17.32 -7.01
CA ILE A 35 -3.49 18.23 -6.19
C ILE A 35 -2.03 18.30 -6.64
N ASN A 36 -1.67 17.61 -7.72
CA ASN A 36 -0.29 17.43 -8.19
C ASN A 36 0.64 16.96 -7.05
N LEU A 37 0.20 15.94 -6.30
CA LEU A 37 0.95 15.38 -5.19
C LEU A 37 2.27 14.81 -5.70
N THR A 38 3.39 15.34 -5.24
CA THR A 38 4.71 14.86 -5.66
C THR A 38 5.07 13.57 -4.93
N ARG A 39 5.99 12.80 -5.54
CA ARG A 39 6.54 11.60 -4.93
C ARG A 39 7.17 11.88 -3.56
N GLU A 40 7.93 12.97 -3.43
CA GLU A 40 8.57 13.37 -2.17
C GLU A 40 7.55 13.69 -1.07
N GLN A 41 6.43 14.32 -1.41
CA GLN A 41 5.34 14.57 -0.45
C GLN A 41 4.62 13.27 -0.05
N ALA A 42 4.42 12.37 -1.00
CA ALA A 42 3.75 11.09 -0.77
C ALA A 42 4.61 10.12 0.04
N ASP A 43 5.93 10.14 -0.15
CA ASP A 43 6.90 9.24 0.47
C ASP A 43 6.72 9.10 1.98
N GLN A 44 6.82 10.22 2.70
CA GLN A 44 6.70 10.25 4.15
C GLN A 44 5.27 9.91 4.61
N GLY A 45 4.27 10.42 3.91
CA GLY A 45 2.87 10.21 4.27
C GLY A 45 2.42 8.75 4.12
N PHE A 46 2.78 8.11 3.02
CA PHE A 46 2.48 6.71 2.75
C PHE A 46 3.23 5.78 3.69
N ARG A 47 4.50 6.06 3.99
CA ARG A 47 5.23 5.23 4.95
C ARG A 47 4.62 5.31 6.35
N ALA A 48 4.33 6.52 6.82
CA ALA A 48 3.73 6.74 8.13
C ALA A 48 2.37 6.03 8.28
N ILE A 49 1.50 6.06 7.26
CA ILE A 49 0.20 5.40 7.34
C ILE A 49 0.30 3.88 7.31
N ILE A 50 1.23 3.31 6.52
CA ILE A 50 1.47 1.85 6.50
C ILE A 50 1.99 1.40 7.87
N GLU A 51 3.02 2.05 8.39
CA GLU A 51 3.61 1.74 9.70
C GLU A 51 2.60 1.86 10.84
N HIS A 52 1.61 2.75 10.70
CA HIS A 52 0.53 2.89 11.68
C HIS A 52 -0.53 1.78 11.57
N CYS A 53 -0.90 1.38 10.34
CA CYS A 53 -2.00 0.43 10.12
C CYS A 53 -1.57 -1.04 10.24
N VAL A 54 -0.36 -1.42 9.81
CA VAL A 54 0.09 -2.83 9.82
C VAL A 54 0.07 -3.44 11.23
N PRO A 55 0.54 -2.78 12.30
CA PRO A 55 0.51 -3.33 13.66
C PRO A 55 -0.89 -3.66 14.19
N SER A 56 -1.97 -3.10 13.61
CA SER A 56 -3.34 -3.42 14.01
C SER A 56 -3.75 -4.87 13.68
N GLY A 57 -3.00 -5.55 12.81
CA GLY A 57 -3.26 -6.94 12.42
C GLY A 57 -4.49 -7.15 11.53
N VAL A 58 -5.09 -6.08 11.00
CA VAL A 58 -6.25 -6.15 10.10
C VAL A 58 -6.00 -5.56 8.72
N THR A 59 -4.82 -4.99 8.49
CA THR A 59 -4.37 -4.58 7.16
C THR A 59 -4.14 -5.82 6.30
N SER A 60 -4.49 -5.76 5.02
CA SER A 60 -4.29 -6.88 4.10
C SER A 60 -3.56 -6.46 2.82
N VAL A 61 -2.84 -7.41 2.25
CA VAL A 61 -2.10 -7.27 1.00
C VAL A 61 -2.50 -8.40 0.06
N GLN A 62 -2.70 -8.11 -1.22
CA GLN A 62 -2.90 -9.12 -2.24
C GLN A 62 -1.66 -9.24 -3.12
N ARG A 63 -1.22 -10.47 -3.32
CA ARG A 63 -0.09 -10.79 -4.19
C ARG A 63 -0.56 -11.59 -5.40
N ASN A 64 0.04 -11.34 -6.55
CA ASN A 64 -0.18 -12.11 -7.77
C ASN A 64 0.62 -13.43 -7.75
N ASP A 65 0.59 -14.20 -8.84
CA ASP A 65 1.33 -15.46 -8.98
C ASP A 65 2.87 -15.29 -9.00
N GLU A 66 3.36 -14.07 -9.26
CA GLU A 66 4.78 -13.69 -9.22
C GLU A 66 5.22 -13.24 -7.82
N GLU A 67 4.31 -13.33 -6.84
CA GLU A 67 4.44 -12.83 -5.47
C GLU A 67 4.51 -11.30 -5.33
N ASP A 68 4.29 -10.54 -6.39
CA ASP A 68 4.29 -9.08 -6.36
C ASP A 68 3.01 -8.52 -5.71
N VAL A 69 3.17 -7.41 -4.99
CA VAL A 69 2.04 -6.67 -4.41
C VAL A 69 1.20 -6.04 -5.52
N SER A 70 -0.08 -6.40 -5.56
CA SER A 70 -1.05 -5.89 -6.53
C SER A 70 -2.14 -5.03 -5.91
N VAL A 71 -2.43 -5.24 -4.62
CA VAL A 71 -3.42 -4.48 -3.86
C VAL A 71 -2.96 -4.33 -2.42
N VAL A 72 -3.14 -3.13 -1.86
CA VAL A 72 -2.94 -2.82 -0.46
C VAL A 72 -4.23 -2.29 0.14
N VAL A 73 -4.70 -2.89 1.23
CA VAL A 73 -5.88 -2.44 1.98
C VAL A 73 -5.46 -2.08 3.41
N LEU A 74 -5.23 -0.79 3.62
CA LEU A 74 -4.89 -0.23 4.93
C LEU A 74 -6.17 -0.09 5.76
N THR A 75 -6.24 -0.82 6.87
CA THR A 75 -7.34 -0.72 7.83
C THR A 75 -6.78 -0.38 9.20
N ASN A 76 -7.41 0.57 9.87
CA ASN A 76 -7.10 0.93 11.24
C ASN A 76 -8.34 0.74 12.11
N LEU A 77 -8.20 0.06 13.23
CA LEU A 77 -9.23 -0.08 14.26
C LEU A 77 -8.88 0.89 15.39
N THR A 78 -9.30 2.14 15.23
CA THR A 78 -9.36 3.11 16.34
C THR A 78 -10.53 2.83 17.26
#